data_AF-A0A3R7AD87-F1
#
_entry.id   AF-A0A3R7AD87-F1
#
_cell.length_a   1.000
_cell.length_b   1.000
_cell.length_c   1.000
_cell.angle_alpha   90.00
_cell.angle_beta   90.00
_cell.angle_gamma   90.00
#
_symmetry.space_group_name_H-M   'P 1'
#
loop_
_entity.id
_entity.type
_entity.pdbx_description
1 polymer ?
#
loop_
_entity_poly.entity_id
_entity_poly.type
_entity_poly.pdbx_seq_one_letter_code
_entity_poly.pdbx_strand_id
1 'polypeptide(L)' 'ANVEIIDANHNMRFPDLDAAVQHYKTWMNVSGDDEERLRLYLSENLVKENDAFLLKHKLKTAMIWWKKE' A
#
# COMPACT_ATOMS: atom_id res chain seq x y z
N ALA A 1 28.36 8.09 -5.90
CA ALA A 1 26.94 8.09 -5.48
C ALA A 1 26.86 7.54 -4.07
N ASN A 2 25.97 8.08 -3.24
CA ASN A 2 25.68 7.55 -1.90
C ASN A 2 24.37 6.78 -1.96
N VAL A 3 24.23 5.75 -1.11
CA VAL A 3 23.02 4.93 -1.01
C VAL A 3 22.68 4.74 0.47
N GLU A 4 21.41 4.88 0.81
CA GLU A 4 20.84 4.53 2.11
C GLU A 4 19.64 3.60 1.92
N ILE A 5 19.54 2.55 2.72
CA ILE A 5 18.40 1.64 2.74
C ILE A 5 17.59 1.90 4.00
N ILE A 6 16.30 2.19 3.83
CA ILE A 6 15.35 2.46 4.89
C ILE A 6 14.32 1.33 4.91
N ASP A 7 14.26 0.61 6.04
CA ASP A 7 13.21 -0.36 6.35
C ASP A 7 12.06 0.36 7.07
N ALA A 8 10.81 0.17 6.60
CA ALA A 8 9.64 0.75 7.24
C ALA A 8 8.45 -0.22 7.21
N ASN A 9 7.61 -0.15 8.24
CA ASN A 9 6.29 -0.79 8.20
C ASN A 9 5.31 0.19 7.56
N HIS A 10 4.76 -0.16 6.41
CA HIS A 10 3.68 0.57 5.77
C HIS A 10 2.37 -0.15 6.07
N ASN A 11 1.69 0.34 7.12
CA ASN A 11 0.41 -0.20 7.56
C ASN A 11 -0.70 0.80 7.23
N MET A 12 -1.62 0.39 6.37
CA MET A 12 -2.80 1.19 6.02
C MET A 12 -4.02 0.64 6.76
N ARG A 13 -4.83 1.52 7.35
CA ARG A 13 -6.01 1.17 8.13
C ARG A 13 -7.27 1.63 7.42
N PHE A 14 -8.25 0.73 7.31
CA PHE A 14 -9.54 0.97 6.67
C PHE A 14 -10.68 0.50 7.58
N PRO A 15 -11.85 1.17 7.53
CA PRO A 15 -13.03 0.74 8.26
C PRO A 15 -13.62 -0.57 7.69
N ASP A 16 -13.53 -0.76 6.37
CA ASP A 16 -14.05 -1.92 5.64
C ASP A 16 -13.30 -2.12 4.32
N LEU A 17 -13.64 -3.20 3.60
CA LEU A 17 -13.05 -3.54 2.31
C LEU A 17 -13.37 -2.48 1.24
N ASP A 18 -14.58 -1.93 1.23
CA ASP A 18 -15.01 -0.97 0.21
C ASP A 18 -14.20 0.34 0.32
N ALA A 19 -13.93 0.79 1.55
CA ALA A 19 -13.06 1.94 1.82
C ALA A 19 -11.62 1.69 1.36
N ALA A 20 -11.09 0.47 1.55
CA ALA A 20 -9.78 0.09 1.04
C ALA A 20 -9.74 0.11 -0.50
N VAL A 21 -10.75 -0.49 -1.15
CA VAL A 21 -10.89 -0.50 -2.61
C VAL A 21 -10.96 0.92 -3.15
N GLN A 22 -11.80 1.78 -2.57
CA GLN A 22 -11.95 3.16 -3.01
C GLN A 22 -10.67 3.98 -2.88
N HIS A 23 -9.92 3.79 -1.79
CA HIS A 23 -8.63 4.43 -1.58
C HIS A 23 -7.65 4.07 -2.71
N TYR A 24 -7.47 2.78 -2.97
CA TYR A 24 -6.51 2.30 -3.96
C TYR A 24 -6.95 2.57 -5.40
N LYS A 25 -8.25 2.54 -5.70
CA LYS A 25 -8.78 2.99 -7.00
C LYS A 25 -8.40 4.44 -7.28
N THR A 26 -8.55 5.31 -6.28
CA THR A 26 -8.23 6.73 -6.40
C THR A 26 -6.73 6.96 -6.50
N TRP A 27 -5.95 6.29 -5.65
CA TRP A 27 -4.50 6.47 -5.58
C TRP A 27 -3.76 5.92 -6.81
N MET A 28 -4.19 4.77 -7.34
CA MET A 28 -3.56 4.11 -8.50
C MET A 28 -4.31 4.34 -9.81
N ASN A 29 -5.39 5.13 -9.81
CA ASN A 29 -6.24 5.40 -10.98
C ASN A 29 -6.77 4.11 -11.66
N VAL A 30 -7.25 3.15 -10.86
CA VAL A 30 -7.77 1.84 -11.32
C VAL A 30 -9.21 1.95 -11.78
N SER A 31 -9.55 1.34 -12.92
CA SER A 31 -10.91 1.30 -13.47
C SER A 31 -11.19 0.01 -14.26
N GLY A 32 -12.46 -0.30 -14.52
CA GLY A 32 -12.87 -1.48 -15.30
C GLY A 32 -12.49 -2.79 -14.61
N ASP A 33 -12.08 -3.79 -15.41
CA ASP A 33 -11.75 -5.16 -14.97
C ASP A 33 -10.67 -5.22 -13.87
N ASP A 34 -9.85 -4.17 -13.73
CA ASP A 34 -8.80 -4.12 -12.71
C ASP A 34 -9.35 -3.82 -11.30
N GLU A 35 -10.58 -3.32 -11.19
CA GLU A 35 -11.25 -3.12 -9.90
C GLU A 35 -11.57 -4.45 -9.21
N GLU A 36 -12.07 -5.43 -9.95
CA GLU A 36 -12.40 -6.75 -9.39
C GLU A 36 -11.14 -7.44 -8.88
N ARG A 37 -10.04 -7.34 -9.62
CA ARG A 37 -8.72 -7.84 -9.21
C ARG A 37 -8.21 -7.13 -7.96
N LEU A 38 -8.35 -5.81 -7.90
CA LEU A 38 -7.99 -5.04 -6.71
C LEU A 38 -8.82 -5.46 -5.49
N ARG A 39 -10.13 -5.65 -5.66
CA ARG A 39 -11.03 -6.09 -4.59
C ARG A 39 -10.65 -7.49 -4.09
N LEU A 40 -10.38 -8.42 -5.00
CA LEU A 40 -9.93 -9.77 -4.66
C LEU A 40 -8.62 -9.71 -3.86
N TYR A 41 -7.62 -9.01 -4.38
CA TYR A 41 -6.33 -8.81 -3.70
C TYR A 41 -6.51 -8.25 -2.29
N LEU A 42 -7.30 -7.19 -2.12
CA LEU A 42 -7.52 -6.57 -0.81
C LEU A 42 -8.27 -7.51 0.14
N SER A 43 -9.25 -8.28 -0.35
CA SER A 43 -9.98 -9.25 0.50
C SER A 43 -9.09 -10.36 1.05
N GLU A 44 -8.05 -10.75 0.31
CA GLU A 44 -7.10 -11.80 0.69
C GLU A 44 -6.00 -11.29 1.63
N ASN A 45 -5.64 -10.00 1.52
CA ASN A 45 -4.48 -9.43 2.21
C ASN A 45 -4.84 -8.52 3.40
N LEU A 46 -6.08 -8.03 3.50
CA LEU A 46 -6.51 -7.25 4.65
C LEU A 46 -6.71 -8.15 5.87
N VAL A 47 -6.00 -7.84 6.95
CA VAL A 47 -6.15 -8.53 8.23
C VAL A 47 -7.11 -7.72 9.10
N LYS A 48 -8.14 -8.39 9.62
CA LYS A 48 -9.06 -7.77 10.60
C LYS A 48 -8.39 -7.73 11.98
N GLU A 49 -8.19 -6.53 12.53
CA GLU A 49 -7.70 -6.31 13.89
C GLU A 49 -8.59 -5.30 14.61
N ASN A 50 -9.26 -5.77 15.68
CA ASN A 50 -10.34 -5.03 16.36
C ASN A 50 -11.44 -4.62 15.35
N ASP A 51 -11.80 -3.34 15.35
CA ASP A 51 -12.83 -2.75 14.49
C ASP A 51 -12.25 -2.15 13.20
N ALA A 52 -11.14 -2.70 12.67
CA ALA A 52 -10.57 -2.24 11.41
C ALA A 52 -9.89 -3.33 10.60
N PHE A 53 -9.73 -3.02 9.31
CA PHE A 53 -8.96 -3.79 8.35
C PHE A 53 -7.59 -3.14 8.16
N LEU A 54 -6.53 -3.93 8.27
CA LEU A 54 -5.16 -3.49 8.12
C LEU A 54 -4.51 -4.17 6.92
N LEU A 55 -3.95 -3.36 6.02
CA LEU A 55 -3.02 -3.83 5.01
C LEU A 55 -1.60 -3.61 5.54
N LYS A 56 -0.87 -4.68 5.82
CA LYS A 56 0.46 -4.63 6.43
C LYS A 56 1.54 -4.98 5.41
N HIS A 57 2.40 -4.04 5.08
CA HIS A 57 3.55 -4.27 4.21
C HIS A 57 4.86 -3.87 4.88
N LYS A 58 5.90 -4.66 4.66
CA LYS A 58 7.28 -4.23 4.89
C LYS A 58 7.77 -3.51 3.65
N LEU A 59 8.06 -2.23 3.78
CA LEU A 59 8.63 -1.40 2.73
C LEU A 59 10.15 -1.31 2.92
N LYS A 60 10.89 -1.56 1.84
CA LYS A 60 12.32 -1.25 1.73
C LYS A 60 12.50 -0.15 0.71
N THR A 61 13.03 0.99 1.14
CA THR A 61 13.29 2.13 0.26
C THR A 61 14.79 2.34 0.14
N ALA A 62 15.29 2.40 -1.11
CA ALA A 62 16.67 2.78 -1.38
C ALA A 62 16.70 4.26 -1.81
N MET A 63 17.34 5.10 -1.01
CA MET A 63 17.61 6.49 -1.36
C MET A 63 18.98 6.58 -2.00
N ILE A 64 19.04 7.11 -3.22
CA ILE A 64 20.29 7.29 -3.98
C ILE A 64 20.48 8.79 -4.22
N TRP A 65 21.66 9.31 -3.90
CA TRP A 65 21.98 10.72 -4.16
C TRP A 65 23.43 10.92 -4.58
N TRP A 66 23.68 11.99 -5.33
CA TRP A 66 25.00 12.43 -5.76
C TRP A 66 25.38 13.71 -5.04
N LYS A 67 26.67 13.88 -4.77
CA LYS A 67 27.17 15.19 -4.33
C LYS A 67 27.15 16.11 -5.56
N LYS A 68 26.64 17.32 -5.39
CA LYS A 68 26.79 18.38 -6.38
C LYS A 68 28.25 18.82 -6.34
N GLU A 69 28.90 18.90 -7.50
CA GLU A 69 30.23 19.48 -7.65
C GLU A 69 30.22 21.00 -7.44
#